data_AF-A0A1J3DQ18-F1
#
_entry.id   AF-A0A1J3DQ18-F1
#
_cell.length_a   1.000
_cell.length_b   1.000
_cell.length_c   1.000
_cell.angle_alpha   90.00
_cell.angle_beta   90.00
_cell.angle_gamma   90.00
#
_symmetry.space_group_name_H-M   'P 1'
#
loop_
_entity.id
_entity.type
_entity.pdbx_description
1 polymer ?
#
loop_
_entity_poly.entity_id
_entity_poly.type
_entity_poly.pdbx_seq_one_letter_code
_entity_poly.pdbx_strand_id
1 'polypeptide(L)'
;IEPCTLVMDLEGTDGRERGEDDTAFEKQSALFALAVSDIVLINMWCHDIGREQAANKPLLKTVFQVMMRLFSPRKTTMLFVIRDKTRTPLENLEPVLREDI
;
A
#
# COMPACT_ATOMS: atom_id res chain seq x y z
N ILE A 1 9.97 29.74 -3.29
CA ILE A 1 10.70 28.47 -3.14
C ILE A 1 10.02 27.49 -4.08
N GLU A 2 10.72 26.94 -5.06
CA GLU A 2 10.15 25.87 -5.90
C GLU A 2 9.97 24.61 -5.05
N PRO A 3 8.86 23.88 -5.23
CA PRO A 3 8.65 22.63 -4.50
C PRO A 3 9.73 21.62 -4.88
N CYS A 4 10.39 21.06 -3.86
CA CYS A 4 11.33 19.95 -4.03
C CYS A 4 10.56 18.63 -3.96
N THR A 5 10.90 17.67 -4.82
CA THR A 5 10.36 16.30 -4.78
C THR A 5 11.36 15.39 -4.08
N LEU A 6 10.92 14.75 -2.99
CA LEU A 6 11.66 13.71 -2.29
C LEU A 6 11.01 12.36 -2.61
N VAL A 7 11.84 11.37 -2.92
CA VAL A 7 11.40 10.00 -3.17
C VAL A 7 12.02 9.09 -2.11
N MET A 8 11.19 8.26 -1.49
CA MET A 8 11.61 7.25 -0.53
C MET A 8 11.31 5.88 -1.11
N ASP A 9 12.31 5.01 -1.11
CA ASP A 9 12.15 3.60 -1.42
C ASP A 9 12.02 2.81 -0.12
N LEU A 10 11.03 1.94 -0.05
CA LEU A 10 10.69 1.18 1.15
C LEU A 10 10.88 -0.30 0.87
N GLU A 11 11.42 -1.02 1.85
CA GLU A 11 11.51 -2.48 1.78
C GLU A 11 10.13 -3.09 1.49
N GLY A 12 10.11 -4.09 0.60
CA GLY A 12 8.90 -4.83 0.28
C GLY A 12 8.33 -5.56 1.48
N THR A 13 7.07 -5.95 1.38
CA THR A 13 6.35 -6.73 2.39
C THR A 13 6.32 -8.21 1.98
N ASP A 14 6.01 -9.09 2.93
CA ASP A 14 5.95 -10.54 2.75
C ASP A 14 7.31 -11.16 2.34
N GLY A 15 8.40 -10.56 2.83
CA GLY A 15 9.76 -11.04 2.61
C GLY A 15 10.06 -12.26 3.49
N ARG A 16 10.48 -13.37 2.87
CA ARG A 16 10.87 -14.62 3.58
C ARG A 16 11.90 -14.40 4.69
N GLU A 17 12.69 -13.35 4.58
CA GLU A 17 13.88 -13.06 5.40
C GLU A 17 13.54 -12.75 6.85
N ARG A 18 12.29 -12.36 7.15
CA ARG A 18 11.82 -11.98 8.49
C ARG A 18 10.92 -13.03 9.17
N GLY A 19 10.60 -14.13 8.48
CA GLY A 19 9.72 -15.20 9.00
C GLY A 19 8.25 -14.78 9.13
N GLU A 20 7.36 -15.74 9.40
CA GLU A 20 5.90 -15.52 9.42
C GLU A 20 5.41 -14.66 10.60
N ASP A 21 6.17 -14.58 11.70
CA ASP A 21 5.71 -13.93 12.94
C ASP A 21 6.15 -12.46 13.09
N ASP A 22 7.14 -11.98 12.31
CA ASP A 22 7.68 -10.62 12.47
C ASP A 22 7.23 -9.63 11.37
N THR A 23 5.93 -9.36 11.34
CA THR A 23 5.32 -8.33 10.48
C THR A 23 5.40 -6.91 11.08
N ALA A 24 6.11 -6.74 12.20
CA ALA A 24 6.16 -5.46 12.91
C ALA A 24 6.83 -4.37 12.06
N PHE A 25 7.91 -4.74 11.37
CA PHE A 25 8.65 -3.81 10.52
C PHE A 25 7.80 -3.31 9.35
N GLU A 26 7.09 -4.19 8.65
CA GLU A 26 6.23 -3.84 7.51
C GLU A 26 5.09 -2.89 7.92
N LYS A 27 4.48 -3.16 9.08
CA LYS A 27 3.45 -2.28 9.66
C LYS A 27 4.02 -0.91 10.00
N GLN A 28 5.21 -0.86 10.59
CA GLN A 28 5.86 0.39 10.98
C GLN A 28 6.32 1.20 9.77
N SER A 29 6.92 0.56 8.76
CA SER A 29 7.39 1.22 7.54
C SER A 29 6.22 1.75 6.70
N ALA A 30 5.14 0.98 6.54
CA ALA A 30 3.94 1.41 5.84
C ALA A 30 3.23 2.57 6.57
N LEU A 31 3.14 2.51 7.90
CA LEU A 31 2.56 3.59 8.70
C LEU A 31 3.40 4.87 8.60
N PHE A 32 4.73 4.74 8.68
CA PHE A 32 5.65 5.86 8.49
C PHE A 32 5.43 6.52 7.13
N ALA A 33 5.40 5.72 6.05
CA ALA A 33 5.19 6.21 4.69
C ALA A 33 3.90 7.01 4.54
N LEU A 34 2.78 6.50 5.06
CA LEU A 34 1.48 7.16 5.02
C LEU A 34 1.40 8.41 5.88
N ALA A 35 2.13 8.44 7.01
CA ALA A 35 2.16 9.59 7.90
C ALA A 35 2.96 10.77 7.32
N VAL A 36 4.06 10.50 6.60
CA VAL A 36 4.98 11.56 6.13
C VAL A 36 4.77 11.98 4.68
N SER A 37 4.21 11.13 3.83
CA SER A 37 4.17 11.39 2.38
C SER A 37 2.90 12.13 1.95
N ASP A 38 2.99 12.97 0.91
CA ASP A 38 1.80 13.52 0.22
C ASP A 38 1.18 12.48 -0.73
N ILE A 39 2.02 11.61 -1.28
CA ILE A 39 1.65 10.55 -2.23
C ILE A 39 2.33 9.26 -1.78
N VAL A 40 1.56 8.17 -1.67
CA VAL A 40 2.09 6.82 -1.45
C VAL A 40 1.79 5.98 -2.69
N LEU A 41 2.84 5.45 -3.30
CA LEU A 41 2.76 4.52 -4.41
C LEU A 41 2.58 3.09 -3.87
N ILE A 42 1.48 2.43 -4.25
CA ILE A 42 1.22 1.04 -3.90
C ILE A 42 1.45 0.20 -5.16
N ASN A 43 2.58 -0.49 -5.19
CA ASN A 43 3.00 -1.32 -6.33
C ASN A 43 2.44 -2.73 -6.16
N MET A 44 1.49 -3.12 -7.01
CA MET A 44 0.76 -4.39 -6.90
C MET A 44 0.78 -5.15 -8.23
N TRP A 45 0.93 -6.46 -8.19
CA TRP A 45 0.84 -7.30 -9.38
C TRP A 45 -0.62 -7.51 -9.77
N CYS A 46 -0.92 -7.45 -11.07
CA CYS A 46 -2.29 -7.62 -11.57
C CYS A 46 -2.95 -8.93 -11.11
N HIS A 47 -2.16 -9.99 -10.91
CA HIS A 47 -2.65 -11.31 -10.52
C HIS A 47 -2.93 -11.45 -9.02
N ASP A 48 -2.47 -10.49 -8.20
CA ASP A 48 -2.73 -10.46 -6.76
C ASP A 48 -3.99 -9.66 -6.40
N ILE A 49 -4.51 -8.85 -7.33
CA ILE A 49 -5.78 -8.14 -7.15
C ILE A 49 -6.89 -9.15 -6.82
N GLY A 50 -7.61 -8.90 -5.72
CA GLY A 50 -8.67 -9.77 -5.20
C GLY A 50 -8.18 -10.89 -4.28
N ARG A 51 -6.87 -11.10 -4.09
CA ARG A 51 -6.33 -12.06 -3.12
C ARG A 51 -6.19 -11.43 -1.75
N GLU A 52 -6.49 -12.18 -0.69
CA GLU A 52 -6.46 -11.63 0.67
C GLU A 52 -5.03 -11.26 1.13
N GLN A 53 -4.13 -12.24 1.15
CA GLN A 53 -2.77 -12.05 1.66
C GLN A 53 -1.85 -11.41 0.62
N ALA A 54 -1.87 -11.89 -0.63
CA ALA A 54 -0.97 -11.40 -1.66
C ALA A 54 -1.25 -9.95 -2.09
N ALA A 55 -2.50 -9.45 -1.95
CA ALA A 55 -2.80 -8.04 -2.15
C ALA A 55 -2.46 -7.16 -0.93
N ASN A 56 -1.89 -7.73 0.14
CA ASN A 56 -1.58 -7.07 1.40
C ASN A 56 -2.80 -6.41 2.10
N LYS A 57 -4.01 -6.95 1.93
CA LYS A 57 -5.22 -6.36 2.54
C LYS A 57 -5.14 -6.26 4.08
N PRO A 58 -4.67 -7.28 4.82
CA PRO A 58 -4.57 -7.20 6.28
C PRO A 58 -3.61 -6.11 6.76
N LEU A 59 -2.52 -5.90 6.04
CA LEU A 59 -1.55 -4.85 6.32
C LEU A 59 -2.20 -3.47 6.10
N LEU A 60 -2.78 -3.23 4.91
CA LEU A 60 -3.43 -1.96 4.59
C LEU A 60 -4.55 -1.62 5.58
N LYS A 61 -5.39 -2.60 5.92
CA LYS A 61 -6.45 -2.44 6.93
C LYS A 61 -5.88 -2.03 8.30
N THR A 62 -4.83 -2.70 8.75
CA THR A 62 -4.18 -2.38 10.03
C THR A 62 -3.62 -0.96 10.00
N VAL A 63 -2.92 -0.61 8.93
CA VAL A 63 -2.25 0.69 8.79
C VAL A 63 -3.27 1.83 8.70
N PHE A 64 -4.36 1.69 7.95
CA PHE A 64 -5.42 2.71 7.91
C PHE A 64 -6.15 2.86 9.25
N GLN A 65 -6.43 1.76 9.94
CA GLN A 65 -7.03 1.82 11.28
C GLN A 65 -6.14 2.57 12.27
N VAL A 66 -4.83 2.33 12.24
CA VAL A 66 -3.87 3.04 13.09
C VAL A 66 -3.73 4.50 12.67
N MET A 67 -3.69 4.78 11.36
CA MET A 67 -3.58 6.14 10.82
C MET A 67 -4.75 7.03 11.30
N MET A 68 -5.99 6.53 11.21
CA MET A 68 -7.18 7.24 11.67
C MET A 68 -7.21 7.49 13.19
N ARG A 69 -6.53 6.64 13.98
CA ARG A 69 -6.46 6.77 15.44
C ARG A 69 -5.38 7.73 15.91
N LEU A 70 -4.23 7.74 15.26
CA LEU A 70 -3.05 8.47 15.72
C LEU A 70 -2.89 9.85 15.09
N PHE A 71 -3.37 10.05 13.86
CA PHE A 71 -3.10 11.28 13.11
C PHE A 71 -4.39 12.03 12.79
N SER A 72 -4.31 13.36 12.79
CA SER A 72 -5.39 14.18 12.27
C SER A 72 -5.58 13.90 10.77
N PRO A 73 -6.81 13.99 10.23
CA PRO A 73 -7.06 13.71 8.82
C PRO A 73 -6.22 14.62 7.93
N ARG A 74 -5.21 14.03 7.28
CA ARG A 74 -4.42 14.67 6.23
C ARG A 74 -4.76 13.99 4.91
N LYS A 75 -4.85 14.80 3.85
CA LYS A 75 -5.14 14.27 2.51
C LYS A 75 -3.86 13.67 1.93
N THR A 76 -3.75 12.35 2.00
CA THR A 76 -2.70 11.56 1.35
C THR A 76 -3.26 10.91 0.09
N THR A 77 -2.56 11.04 -1.04
CA THR A 77 -2.95 10.40 -2.30
C THR A 77 -2.36 8.99 -2.36
N MET A 78 -3.21 7.97 -2.49
CA MET A 78 -2.76 6.60 -2.72
C MET A 78 -2.79 6.32 -4.23
N LEU A 79 -1.61 6.10 -4.81
CA LEU A 79 -1.45 5.82 -6.23
C LEU A 79 -1.14 4.33 -6.42
N PHE A 80 -2.16 3.57 -6.82
CA PHE A 80 -2.02 2.15 -7.11
C PHE A 80 -1.40 1.95 -8.50
N VAL A 81 -0.24 1.31 -8.54
CA VAL A 81 0.47 0.95 -9.77
C VAL A 81 0.28 -0.54 -10.00
N ILE A 82 -0.53 -0.89 -11.00
CA ILE A 82 -0.79 -2.27 -11.39
C ILE A 82 0.31 -2.73 -12.36
N ARG A 83 1.10 -3.70 -11.92
CA ARG A 83 2.20 -4.32 -12.67
C ARG A 83 1.71 -5.55 -13.43
N ASP A 84 2.41 -5.88 -14.51
CA ASP A 84 2.22 -7.10 -15.30
C ASP A 84 0.77 -7.30 -15.75
N LYS A 85 0.25 -6.27 -16.41
CA LYS A 85 -1.13 -6.23 -16.91
C LYS A 85 -1.44 -7.48 -17.74
N THR A 86 -2.51 -8.16 -17.35
CA THR A 86 -3.02 -9.33 -18.06
C THR A 86 -4.02 -8.90 -19.14
N ARG A 87 -4.68 -9.87 -19.80
CA ARG A 87 -5.75 -9.59 -20.76
C ARG A 87 -7.01 -8.99 -20.10
N THR A 88 -7.09 -9.00 -18.76
CA THR A 88 -8.20 -8.43 -18.01
C THR A 88 -8.23 -6.89 -18.16
N PRO A 89 -9.34 -6.31 -18.64
CA PRO A 89 -9.50 -4.86 -18.72
C PRO A 89 -9.40 -4.18 -17.34
N LEU A 90 -8.84 -2.97 -17.31
CA LEU A 90 -8.70 -2.19 -16.06
C LEU A 90 -10.06 -1.90 -15.42
N GLU A 91 -11.09 -1.69 -16.23
CA GLU A 91 -12.48 -1.47 -15.80
C GLU A 91 -13.04 -2.59 -14.93
N ASN A 92 -12.51 -3.81 -15.06
CA ASN A 92 -12.90 -4.95 -14.22
C ASN A 92 -12.03 -5.09 -12.97
N LEU A 93 -10.81 -4.54 -12.98
CA LEU A 93 -9.88 -4.59 -11.86
C LEU A 93 -10.14 -3.45 -10.87
N GLU A 94 -10.51 -2.27 -11.37
CA GLU A 94 -10.77 -1.08 -10.55
C GLU A 94 -11.86 -1.30 -9.49
N PRO A 95 -13.03 -1.89 -9.79
CA PRO A 95 -14.06 -2.14 -8.78
C PRO A 95 -13.58 -3.06 -7.66
N VAL A 96 -12.85 -4.13 -8.00
CA VAL A 96 -12.30 -5.08 -7.03
C VAL A 96 -11.30 -4.38 -6.11
N LEU A 97 -10.38 -3.60 -6.69
CA LEU A 97 -9.39 -2.85 -5.90
C LEU A 97 -10.04 -1.79 -5.01
N ARG A 98 -11.14 -1.16 -5.45
CA ARG A 98 -11.89 -0.19 -4.64
C ARG A 98 -12.68 -0.83 -3.51
N GLU A 99 -13.15 -2.06 -3.68
CA GLU A 99 -13.86 -2.81 -2.63
C GLU A 99 -12.88 -3.28 -1.54
N ASP A 100 -11.63 -3.56 -1.92
CA ASP A 100 -10.59 -4.10 -1.04
C ASP A 100 -9.91 -3.07 -0.12
N ILE A 101 -10.11 -1.77 -0.36
CA ILE A 101 -9.43 -0.63 0.31
C ILE A 101 -10.41 0.15 1.19
#